data_AF-A0A1E9BYD7-F1
#
_entry.id   AF-A0A1E9BYD7-F1
#
_cell.length_a   1.000
_cell.length_b   1.000
_cell.length_c   1.000
_cell.angle_alpha   90.00
_cell.angle_beta   90.00
_cell.angle_gamma   90.00
#
_symmetry.space_group_name_H-M   'P 1'
#
loop_
_entity.id
_entity.type
_entity.pdbx_description
1 polymer ?
#
loop_
_entity_poly.entity_id
_entity_poly.type
_entity_poly.pdbx_seq_one_letter_code
_entity_poly.pdbx_strand_id
1 'polypeptide(L)'
;MKKVLIFIAGVVIGAILMLVIAALIGNSSNGESSNNGMTFFEKEGDCISENSFEVFQVLDSGDALANEVKIEWDMSVPTGVTVLLLCKDGKSYYDDQVIKVSEGKCAKQIGTFKYSTKAGFDKTVPIVSILNK
;
A
#
# COMPACT_ATOMS: atom_id res chain seq x y z
N MET A 1 -17.07 -8.94 60.04
CA MET A 1 -16.94 -7.73 59.18
C MET A 1 -15.64 -7.68 58.39
N LYS A 2 -14.45 -7.91 58.98
CA LYS A 2 -13.15 -7.87 58.28
C LYS A 2 -13.03 -8.82 57.07
N LYS A 3 -13.58 -10.03 57.18
CA LYS A 3 -13.57 -11.05 56.10
C LYS A 3 -14.39 -10.62 54.86
N VAL A 4 -15.50 -9.90 55.08
CA VAL A 4 -16.36 -9.40 53.99
C VAL A 4 -15.71 -8.21 53.29
N LEU A 5 -15.02 -7.34 54.03
CA LEU A 5 -14.26 -6.22 53.46
C LEU A 5 -13.09 -6.69 52.57
N ILE A 6 -12.40 -7.75 52.98
CA ILE A 6 -11.32 -8.36 52.17
C ILE A 6 -11.88 -8.96 50.88
N PHE A 7 -13.07 -9.56 50.92
CA PHE A 7 -13.74 -10.10 49.75
C PHE A 7 -14.11 -8.99 48.74
N ILE A 8 -14.72 -7.91 49.21
CA ILE A 8 -15.10 -6.76 48.35
C ILE A 8 -13.86 -6.10 47.74
N ALA A 9 -12.79 -5.93 48.52
CA ALA A 9 -11.53 -5.38 48.00
C ALA A 9 -10.92 -6.25 46.89
N GLY A 10 -10.95 -7.58 47.05
CA GLY A 10 -10.50 -8.51 46.02
C GLY A 10 -11.28 -8.41 44.72
N VAL A 11 -12.62 -8.26 44.79
CA VAL A 11 -13.48 -8.10 43.61
C VAL A 11 -13.16 -6.80 42.87
N VAL A 12 -12.98 -5.69 43.59
CA VAL A 12 -12.65 -4.40 42.99
C VAL A 12 -11.28 -4.42 42.30
N ILE A 13 -10.27 -5.02 42.94
CA ILE A 13 -8.92 -5.15 42.36
C ILE A 13 -8.96 -6.04 41.11
N GLY A 14 -9.70 -7.14 41.14
CA GLY A 14 -9.87 -8.02 39.98
C GLY A 14 -10.55 -7.34 38.79
N ALA A 15 -11.57 -6.52 39.05
CA ALA A 15 -12.26 -5.74 38.02
C ALA A 15 -11.34 -4.69 37.37
N ILE A 16 -10.53 -3.99 38.19
CA ILE A 16 -9.55 -3.01 37.69
C ILE A 16 -8.49 -3.71 36.84
N LEU A 17 -7.97 -4.86 37.30
CA LEU A 17 -6.97 -5.62 36.56
C LEU A 17 -7.51 -6.11 35.20
N MET A 18 -8.76 -6.56 35.16
CA MET A 18 -9.44 -6.94 33.91
C MET A 18 -9.55 -5.77 32.92
N LEU A 19 -9.88 -4.57 33.40
CA LEU A 19 -9.94 -3.37 32.55
C LEU A 19 -8.58 -2.97 32.01
N VAL A 20 -7.51 -3.09 32.81
CA VAL A 20 -6.14 -2.81 32.37
C VAL A 20 -5.71 -3.81 31.30
N ILE A 21 -5.97 -5.10 31.48
CA ILE A 21 -5.66 -6.13 30.48
C ILE A 21 -6.45 -5.88 29.19
N ALA A 22 -7.74 -5.55 29.28
CA ALA A 22 -8.56 -5.21 28.12
C ALA A 22 -8.06 -3.97 27.38
N ALA A 23 -7.58 -2.94 28.10
CA ALA A 23 -6.98 -1.75 27.48
C ALA A 23 -5.63 -2.06 26.82
N LEU A 24 -4.80 -2.92 27.40
CA LEU A 24 -3.53 -3.34 26.82
C LEU A 24 -3.72 -4.18 25.54
N ILE A 25 -4.72 -5.06 25.53
CA ILE A 25 -5.10 -5.84 24.34
C ILE A 25 -5.79 -4.94 23.30
N GLY A 26 -6.65 -4.01 23.73
CA GLY A 26 -7.31 -3.03 22.85
C GLY A 26 -6.33 -2.07 22.17
N ASN A 27 -5.25 -1.70 22.85
CA ASN A 27 -4.15 -0.92 22.27
C ASN A 27 -3.14 -1.78 21.49
N SER A 28 -3.20 -3.11 21.63
CA SER A 28 -2.44 -4.07 20.82
C SER A 28 -3.29 -4.63 19.68
N SER A 29 -4.35 -3.92 19.25
CA SER A 29 -4.81 -4.07 17.88
C SER A 29 -3.61 -3.75 17.00
N ASN A 30 -3.02 -4.83 16.50
CA ASN A 30 -2.04 -4.90 15.43
C ASN A 30 -2.06 -3.65 14.57
N GLY A 31 -0.89 -3.18 14.16
CA GLY A 31 -0.76 -2.27 13.03
C GLY A 31 -1.31 -2.92 11.76
N GLU A 32 -2.63 -3.04 11.65
CA GLU A 32 -3.32 -2.87 10.38
C GLU A 32 -3.12 -1.39 10.05
N SER A 33 -1.98 -1.11 9.40
CA SER A 33 -1.90 0.01 8.47
C SER A 33 -3.20 -0.01 7.69
N SER A 34 -4.06 0.99 7.92
CA SER A 34 -5.25 1.32 7.14
C SER A 34 -5.28 0.52 5.84
N ASN A 35 -6.07 -0.57 5.77
CA ASN A 35 -6.07 -1.57 4.69
C ASN A 35 -6.46 -0.93 3.35
N ASN A 36 -5.59 -0.12 2.78
CA ASN A 36 -5.68 0.47 1.45
C ASN A 36 -5.16 -0.51 0.38
N GLY A 37 -5.13 -1.82 0.69
CA GLY A 37 -4.64 -2.86 -0.19
C GLY A 37 -3.13 -2.85 -0.44
N MET A 38 -2.37 -1.95 0.18
CA MET A 38 -0.92 -1.83 -0.04
C MET A 38 -0.11 -2.64 0.98
N THR A 39 0.87 -3.40 0.49
CA THR A 39 1.86 -4.11 1.29
C THR A 39 3.25 -3.72 0.80
N PHE A 40 4.04 -3.04 1.63
CA PHE A 40 5.40 -2.61 1.30
C PHE A 40 6.44 -3.67 1.69
N PHE A 41 7.52 -3.73 0.92
CA PHE A 41 8.69 -4.55 1.25
C PHE A 41 9.64 -3.80 2.18
N GLU A 42 10.40 -4.52 3.00
CA GLU A 42 11.44 -3.91 3.85
C GLU A 42 12.57 -3.26 3.04
N LYS A 43 12.83 -3.80 1.84
CA LYS A 43 13.82 -3.33 0.88
C LYS A 43 13.21 -3.31 -0.51
N GLU A 44 13.71 -2.41 -1.36
CA GLU A 44 13.39 -2.43 -2.78
C GLU A 44 13.79 -3.78 -3.41
N GLY A 45 12.91 -4.29 -4.27
CA GLY A 45 13.16 -5.46 -5.10
C GLY A 45 13.86 -5.10 -6.41
N ASP A 46 13.91 -6.08 -7.31
CA ASP A 46 14.58 -5.95 -8.60
C ASP A 46 13.91 -4.94 -9.53
N CYS A 47 14.66 -4.48 -10.54
CA CYS A 47 14.12 -3.71 -11.65
C CYS A 47 13.12 -4.57 -12.43
N ILE A 48 11.84 -4.20 -12.41
CA ILE A 48 10.80 -4.91 -13.17
C ILE A 48 10.64 -4.39 -14.59
N SER A 49 11.08 -3.15 -14.85
CA SER A 49 10.99 -2.51 -16.15
C SER A 49 11.89 -1.28 -16.26
N GLU A 50 12.36 -1.02 -17.49
CA GLU A 50 13.03 0.22 -17.90
C GLU A 50 12.20 1.01 -18.92
N ASN A 51 11.02 0.51 -19.29
CA ASN A 51 10.15 1.15 -20.28
C ASN A 51 9.34 2.28 -19.63
N SER A 52 8.55 2.98 -20.45
CA SER A 52 7.66 4.03 -19.96
C SER A 52 6.37 3.44 -19.39
N PHE A 53 5.61 4.24 -18.64
CA PHE A 53 4.32 3.85 -18.10
C PHE A 53 3.25 4.84 -18.51
N GLU A 54 2.16 4.35 -19.10
CA GLU A 54 0.99 5.15 -19.44
C GLU A 54 -0.08 4.98 -18.36
N VAL A 55 -0.44 6.08 -17.70
CA VAL A 55 -1.49 6.10 -16.69
C VAL A 55 -2.83 5.84 -17.36
N PHE A 56 -3.60 4.87 -16.87
CA PHE A 56 -4.96 4.62 -17.38
C PHE A 56 -6.05 4.92 -16.35
N GLN A 57 -5.67 5.10 -15.08
CA GLN A 57 -6.62 5.45 -14.02
C GLN A 57 -5.89 6.08 -12.84
N VAL A 58 -6.27 7.31 -12.50
CA VAL A 58 -5.94 7.94 -11.21
C VAL A 58 -6.96 7.52 -10.14
N LEU A 59 -6.48 7.10 -8.97
CA LEU A 59 -7.30 6.71 -7.82
C LEU A 59 -7.71 7.94 -6.99
N ASP A 60 -8.71 7.77 -6.12
CA ASP A 60 -9.14 8.83 -5.18
C ASP A 60 -8.01 9.30 -4.23
N SER A 61 -7.01 8.44 -4.00
CA SER A 61 -5.80 8.80 -3.24
C SER A 61 -4.84 9.72 -4.00
N GLY A 62 -5.05 9.88 -5.31
CA GLY A 62 -4.12 10.52 -6.25
C GLY A 62 -3.05 9.59 -6.81
N ASP A 63 -2.89 8.37 -6.28
CA ASP A 63 -2.00 7.35 -6.86
C ASP A 63 -2.55 6.89 -8.23
N ALA A 64 -1.68 6.40 -9.10
CA ALA A 64 -2.05 6.05 -10.47
C ALA A 64 -1.80 4.57 -10.78
N LEU A 65 -2.80 3.92 -11.37
CA LEU A 65 -2.60 2.67 -12.09
C LEU A 65 -2.10 2.98 -13.51
N ALA A 66 -1.01 2.33 -13.89
CA ALA A 66 -0.36 2.57 -15.17
C ALA A 66 0.06 1.25 -15.83
N ASN A 67 -0.03 1.21 -17.16
CA ASN A 67 0.48 0.10 -17.96
C ASN A 67 1.88 0.45 -18.46
N GLU A 68 2.80 -0.50 -18.37
CA GLU A 68 4.08 -0.40 -19.05
C GLU A 68 3.83 -0.37 -20.57
N VAL A 69 4.46 0.61 -21.23
CA VAL A 69 4.39 0.84 -22.66
C VAL A 69 5.79 0.96 -23.24
N LYS A 70 5.98 0.33 -24.40
CA LYS A 70 7.12 0.61 -25.28
C LYS A 70 6.70 1.66 -26.29
N ILE A 71 7.54 2.67 -26.49
CA ILE A 71 7.34 3.64 -27.56
C ILE A 71 8.02 3.08 -28.80
N GLU A 72 7.21 2.57 -29.73
CA GLU A 72 7.66 2.07 -31.01
C GLU A 72 6.94 2.85 -32.10
N TRP A 73 7.67 3.38 -33.10
CA TRP A 73 7.08 4.12 -34.22
C TRP A 73 6.17 5.29 -33.81
N ASP A 74 6.51 5.98 -32.72
CA ASP A 74 5.70 7.05 -32.11
C ASP A 74 4.34 6.59 -31.57
N MET A 75 4.20 5.29 -31.27
CA MET A 75 2.99 4.68 -30.71
C MET A 75 3.32 3.96 -29.40
N SER A 76 2.45 4.14 -28.39
CA SER A 76 2.53 3.40 -27.12
C SER A 76 2.00 1.98 -27.32
N VAL A 77 2.87 0.98 -27.17
CA VAL A 77 2.51 -0.44 -27.24
C VAL A 77 2.54 -1.04 -25.83
N PRO A 78 1.38 -1.42 -25.24
CA PRO A 78 1.34 -2.07 -23.93
C PRO A 78 2.11 -3.39 -23.92
N THR A 79 2.91 -3.60 -22.89
CA THR A 79 3.72 -4.83 -22.72
C THR A 79 3.03 -5.89 -21.87
N GLY A 80 1.96 -5.51 -21.15
CA GLY A 80 1.18 -6.39 -20.28
C GLY A 80 1.50 -6.26 -18.78
N VAL A 81 2.48 -5.43 -18.40
CA VAL A 81 2.75 -5.13 -16.97
C VAL A 81 1.90 -3.95 -16.54
N THR A 82 1.09 -4.13 -15.49
CA THR A 82 0.38 -3.04 -14.81
C THR A 82 1.02 -2.78 -13.46
N VAL A 83 1.20 -1.51 -13.09
CA VAL A 83 1.84 -1.08 -11.84
C VAL A 83 0.98 -0.04 -11.12
N LEU A 84 1.23 0.14 -9.82
CA LEU A 84 0.79 1.31 -9.07
C LEU A 84 1.96 2.29 -8.91
N LEU A 85 1.76 3.53 -9.35
CA LEU A 85 2.64 4.67 -9.16
C LEU A 85 2.12 5.54 -8.02
N LEU A 86 2.96 5.73 -6.99
CA LEU A 86 2.57 6.54 -5.84
C LEU A 86 2.65 8.03 -6.15
N CYS A 87 1.65 8.78 -5.68
CA CYS A 87 1.59 10.23 -5.69
C CYS A 87 2.45 10.77 -4.53
N LYS A 88 3.77 10.82 -4.72
CA LYS A 88 4.71 11.42 -3.77
C LYS A 88 5.29 12.72 -4.31
N ASP A 89 5.80 13.55 -3.41
CA ASP A 89 6.56 14.76 -3.71
C ASP A 89 5.80 15.84 -4.49
N GLY A 90 4.48 15.98 -4.24
CA GLY A 90 3.64 16.98 -4.89
C GLY A 90 3.38 16.73 -6.37
N LYS A 91 3.72 15.54 -6.87
CA LYS A 91 3.35 15.09 -8.22
C LYS A 91 1.85 14.86 -8.27
N SER A 92 1.22 15.23 -9.37
CA SER A 92 -0.15 14.84 -9.69
C SER A 92 -0.13 14.04 -10.98
N TYR A 93 -0.94 12.99 -11.02
CA TYR A 93 -1.14 12.19 -12.21
C TYR A 93 -2.46 12.58 -12.89
N TYR A 94 -2.55 12.31 -14.18
CA TYR A 94 -3.77 12.39 -14.98
C TYR A 94 -3.81 11.21 -15.95
N ASP A 95 -5.01 10.86 -16.42
CA ASP A 95 -5.19 9.76 -17.36
C ASP A 95 -4.46 10.03 -18.69
N ASP A 96 -3.95 8.98 -19.32
CA ASP A 96 -3.12 8.99 -20.53
C ASP A 96 -1.75 9.68 -20.37
N GLN A 97 -1.35 10.02 -19.14
CA GLN A 97 -0.02 10.56 -18.88
C GLN A 97 1.06 9.49 -19.08
N VAL A 98 2.05 9.80 -19.93
CA VAL A 98 3.23 8.96 -20.13
C VAL A 98 4.35 9.35 -19.17
N ILE A 99 4.65 8.47 -18.22
CA ILE A 99 5.76 8.56 -17.28
C ILE A 99 6.99 7.89 -17.88
N LYS A 100 7.95 8.71 -18.30
CA LYS A 100 9.22 8.23 -18.86
C LYS A 100 10.17 7.80 -17.75
N VAL A 101 10.73 6.59 -17.87
CA VAL A 101 11.88 6.17 -17.07
C VAL A 101 13.15 6.72 -17.72
N SER A 102 13.90 7.55 -16.99
CA SER A 102 15.15 8.13 -17.51
C SER A 102 16.26 7.08 -17.59
N GLU A 103 17.23 7.31 -18.49
CA GLU A 103 18.42 6.48 -18.60
C GLU A 103 19.16 6.36 -17.25
N GLY A 104 19.66 5.17 -16.94
CA GLY A 104 20.29 4.86 -15.65
C GLY A 104 19.31 4.60 -14.50
N LYS A 105 18.00 4.71 -14.73
CA LYS A 105 16.94 4.36 -13.79
C LYS A 105 16.13 3.16 -14.25
N CYS A 106 15.38 2.57 -13.33
CA CYS A 106 14.40 1.52 -13.59
C CYS A 106 13.24 1.64 -12.59
N ALA A 107 12.10 1.04 -12.93
CA ALA A 107 11.03 0.81 -11.98
C ALA A 107 11.39 -0.37 -11.07
N LYS A 108 11.74 -0.10 -9.81
CA LYS A 108 11.96 -1.12 -8.79
C LYS A 108 10.66 -1.39 -8.04
N GLN A 109 10.35 -2.66 -7.82
CA GLN A 109 9.20 -3.04 -7.02
C GLN A 109 9.47 -2.74 -5.55
N ILE A 110 8.59 -1.99 -4.90
CA ILE A 110 8.69 -1.65 -3.47
C ILE A 110 7.54 -2.23 -2.64
N GLY A 111 6.63 -2.96 -3.28
CA GLY A 111 5.48 -3.57 -2.63
C GLY A 111 4.48 -4.15 -3.61
N THR A 112 3.30 -4.46 -3.10
CA THR A 112 2.13 -4.91 -3.87
C THR A 112 0.90 -4.12 -3.46
N PHE A 113 0.01 -3.90 -4.42
CA PHE A 113 -1.28 -3.26 -4.22
C PHE A 113 -2.38 -4.21 -4.71
N LYS A 114 -3.27 -4.58 -3.79
CA LYS A 114 -4.45 -5.39 -4.06
C LYS A 114 -5.69 -4.50 -4.14
N TYR A 115 -6.46 -4.62 -5.21
CA TYR A 115 -7.70 -3.89 -5.41
C TYR A 115 -8.75 -4.73 -6.13
N SER A 116 -10.02 -4.39 -5.96
CA SER A 116 -11.11 -4.99 -6.72
C SER A 116 -11.56 -4.03 -7.82
N THR A 117 -11.66 -4.54 -9.04
CA THR A 117 -12.19 -3.77 -10.18
C THR A 117 -13.70 -3.53 -10.02
N LYS A 118 -14.26 -2.58 -10.79
CA LYS A 118 -15.72 -2.35 -10.82
C LYS A 118 -16.54 -3.59 -11.23
N ALA A 119 -15.91 -4.53 -11.94
CA ALA A 119 -16.52 -5.81 -12.33
C ALA A 119 -16.40 -6.89 -11.24
N GLY A 120 -15.85 -6.58 -10.06
CA GLY A 120 -15.72 -7.52 -8.95
C GLY A 120 -14.52 -8.46 -9.04
N PHE A 121 -13.62 -8.29 -10.01
CA PHE A 121 -12.37 -9.06 -10.06
C PHE A 121 -11.32 -8.46 -9.16
N ASP A 122 -10.76 -9.28 -8.28
CA ASP A 122 -9.57 -8.95 -7.51
C ASP A 122 -8.33 -8.95 -8.41
N LYS A 123 -7.51 -7.91 -8.26
CA LYS A 123 -6.23 -7.73 -8.92
C LYS A 123 -5.17 -7.44 -7.88
N THR A 124 -3.95 -7.91 -8.17
CA THR A 124 -2.75 -7.55 -7.41
C THR A 124 -1.71 -7.06 -8.40
N VAL A 125 -1.19 -5.86 -8.18
CA VAL A 125 -0.18 -5.22 -9.04
C VAL A 125 1.03 -4.80 -8.20
N PRO A 126 2.24 -4.75 -8.75
CA PRO A 126 3.40 -4.20 -8.07
C PRO A 126 3.22 -2.71 -7.81
N ILE A 127 3.66 -2.25 -6.63
CA ILE A 127 3.91 -0.83 -6.36
C ILE A 127 5.35 -0.57 -6.78
N VAL A 128 5.59 0.47 -7.57
CA VAL A 128 6.93 0.77 -8.09
C VAL A 128 7.43 2.15 -7.71
N SER A 129 8.75 2.27 -7.60
CA SER A 129 9.47 3.54 -7.53
C SER A 129 10.53 3.59 -8.63
N ILE A 130 10.67 4.73 -9.29
CA ILE A 130 11.68 4.93 -10.35
C ILE A 130 12.99 5.35 -9.68
N LEU A 131 13.91 4.39 -9.55
CA LEU A 131 15.17 4.52 -8.81
C LEU A 131 16.36 4.24 -9.72
N ASN A 132 17.57 4.58 -9.28
CA ASN A 132 18.79 4.24 -10.01
C ASN A 132 18.98 2.72 -10.02
N LYS A 133 19.53 2.21 -11.12
CA LYS A 133 19.88 0.77 -11.26
C LYS A 133 20.88 0.35 -10.19
#